data_AF-A0A136JKX6-F1
#
_entry.id   AF-A0A136JKX6-F1
#
_cell.length_a   1.000
_cell.length_b   1.000
_cell.length_c   1.000
_cell.angle_alpha   90.00
_cell.angle_beta   90.00
_cell.angle_gamma   90.00
#
_symmetry.space_group_name_H-M   'P 1'
#
loop_
_entity.id
_entity.type
_entity.pdbx_description
1 polymer ?
#
loop_
_entity_poly.entity_id
_entity_poly.type
_entity_poly.pdbx_seq_one_letter_code
_entity_poly.pdbx_strand_id
1 'polypeptide(L)'
;MSKTTSVNIGNHFESIISKWMQDGRYGSASEAMRAGLRLLEEQETKFELLQRSLVEGVNSGESNKSFSEIVKEAKSEIHGRKIK
;
A
#
# COMPACT_ATOMS: atom_id res chain seq x y z
N MET A 1 14.01 10.86 -19.05
CA MET A 1 13.24 11.55 -20.10
C MET A 1 11.76 11.38 -19.80
N SER A 2 10.95 12.44 -19.88
CA SER A 2 9.50 12.34 -19.72
C SER A 2 8.90 11.63 -20.93
N LYS A 3 8.20 10.51 -20.71
CA LYS A 3 7.45 9.81 -21.76
C LYS A 3 6.01 10.30 -21.77
N THR A 4 5.55 10.85 -22.89
CA THR A 4 4.16 11.25 -23.08
C THR A 4 3.39 10.09 -23.69
N THR A 5 2.23 9.76 -23.11
CA THR A 5 1.37 8.66 -23.57
C THR A 5 -0.04 9.20 -23.78
N SER A 6 -0.60 8.96 -24.95
CA SER A 6 -2.02 9.23 -25.23
C SER A 6 -2.85 8.02 -24.81
N VAL A 7 -3.92 8.24 -24.05
CA VAL A 7 -4.78 7.18 -23.51
C VAL A 7 -6.23 7.62 -23.64
N ASN A 8 -7.09 6.71 -24.10
CA ASN A 8 -8.53 6.92 -24.05
C ASN A 8 -9.07 6.42 -22.70
N ILE A 9 -9.67 7.32 -21.93
CA ILE A 9 -10.19 7.03 -20.58
C ILE A 9 -11.73 6.90 -20.56
N GLY A 10 -12.41 7.20 -21.67
CA GLY A 10 -13.86 7.14 -21.78
C GLY A 10 -14.63 8.23 -21.02
N ASN A 11 -15.89 8.40 -21.41
CA ASN A 11 -16.74 9.54 -21.03
C ASN A 11 -16.94 9.69 -19.51
N HIS A 12 -17.00 8.57 -18.77
CA HIS A 12 -17.19 8.60 -17.32
C HIS A 12 -16.04 9.34 -16.62
N PHE A 13 -14.79 8.94 -16.91
CA PHE A 13 -13.62 9.55 -16.28
C PHE A 13 -13.35 10.95 -16.81
N GLU A 14 -13.66 11.23 -18.08
CA GLU A 14 -13.59 12.60 -18.62
C GLU A 14 -14.48 13.56 -17.82
N SER A 15 -15.72 13.17 -17.51
CA SER A 15 -16.64 14.02 -16.75
C SER A 15 -16.14 14.32 -15.34
N ILE A 16 -15.57 13.32 -14.67
CA ILE A 16 -15.06 13.44 -13.30
C ILE A 16 -13.78 14.28 -13.26
N ILE A 17 -12.83 14.03 -14.17
CA ILE A 17 -11.58 14.79 -14.23
C ILE A 17 -11.87 16.25 -14.56
N SER A 18 -12.81 16.51 -15.48
CA SER A 18 -13.24 17.88 -15.81
C SER A 18 -13.80 18.59 -14.59
N LYS A 19 -14.64 17.92 -13.79
CA LYS A 19 -15.16 18.47 -12.54
C LYS A 19 -14.04 18.78 -11.55
N TRP A 20 -13.11 17.85 -11.32
CA TRP A 20 -11.98 18.09 -10.40
C TRP A 20 -11.07 19.24 -10.84
N MET A 21 -10.91 19.45 -12.15
CA MET A 21 -10.19 20.60 -12.67
C MET A 21 -10.95 21.91 -12.44
N GLN A 22 -12.26 21.94 -12.67
CA GLN A 22 -13.11 23.11 -12.39
C GLN A 22 -13.12 23.45 -10.89
N ASP A 23 -13.14 22.45 -10.03
CA ASP A 23 -13.07 22.59 -8.57
C ASP A 23 -11.67 23.01 -8.09
N GLY A 24 -10.68 23.13 -8.99
CA GLY A 24 -9.31 23.53 -8.66
C GLY A 24 -8.48 22.45 -7.95
N ARG A 25 -8.98 21.21 -7.88
CA ARG A 25 -8.28 20.10 -7.20
C ARG A 25 -7.03 19.64 -7.95
N TYR A 26 -7.05 19.71 -9.28
CA TYR A 26 -5.90 19.40 -10.14
C TYR A 26 -5.77 20.45 -11.24
N GLY A 27 -4.55 20.81 -11.61
CA GLY A 27 -4.27 21.76 -12.69
C GLY A 27 -4.33 21.15 -14.09
N SER A 28 -4.37 19.82 -14.22
CA SER A 28 -4.52 19.14 -15.51
C SER A 28 -5.02 17.70 -15.37
N ALA A 29 -5.54 17.14 -16.47
CA ALA A 29 -5.88 15.72 -16.55
C ALA A 29 -4.65 14.83 -16.31
N SER A 30 -3.48 15.20 -16.82
CA SER A 30 -2.25 14.43 -16.60
C SER A 30 -1.83 14.41 -15.13
N GLU A 31 -2.08 15.49 -14.39
CA GLU A 31 -1.84 15.54 -12.95
C GLU A 31 -2.80 14.62 -12.18
N ALA A 32 -4.09 14.66 -12.50
CA ALA A 32 -5.10 13.78 -11.91
C ALA A 32 -4.75 12.29 -12.19
N MET A 33 -4.34 11.97 -13.42
CA MET A 33 -3.90 10.62 -13.80
C MET A 33 -2.68 10.17 -13.00
N ARG A 34 -1.67 11.03 -12.84
CA ARG A 34 -0.50 10.71 -12.01
C ARG A 34 -0.85 10.54 -10.53
N ALA A 35 -1.83 11.29 -10.01
CA ALA A 35 -2.33 11.09 -8.65
C ALA A 35 -3.00 9.72 -8.51
N GLY A 36 -3.85 9.33 -9.48
CA GLY A 36 -4.47 8.01 -9.50
C GLY A 36 -3.46 6.87 -9.60
N LEU A 37 -2.45 6.99 -10.46
CA LEU A 37 -1.40 5.98 -10.62
C LEU A 37 -0.55 5.81 -9.35
N ARG A 38 -0.25 6.89 -8.62
CA ARG A 38 0.45 6.81 -7.33
C ARG A 38 -0.34 6.03 -6.29
N LEU A 39 -1.66 6.26 -6.21
CA LEU A 39 -2.52 5.50 -5.30
C LEU A 39 -2.58 4.02 -5.68
N LEU A 40 -2.62 3.71 -6.98
CA LEU A 40 -2.59 2.33 -7.46
C LEU A 40 -1.24 1.66 -7.12
N GLU A 41 -0.12 2.33 -7.35
CA GLU A 41 1.22 1.84 -6.98
C GLU A 41 1.32 1.53 -5.48
N GLU A 42 0.83 2.43 -4.62
CA GLU A 42 0.80 2.19 -3.17
C GLU A 42 -0.05 0.96 -2.80
N GLN A 43 -1.18 0.76 -3.48
CA GLN A 43 -2.06 -0.37 -3.24
C GLN A 43 -1.41 -1.70 -3.69
N GLU A 44 -0.84 -1.73 -4.88
CA GLU A 44 -0.12 -2.89 -5.41
C GLU A 44 1.07 -3.25 -4.50
N THR A 45 1.85 -2.26 -4.08
CA THR A 45 2.98 -2.47 -3.15
C THR A 45 2.52 -3.12 -1.83
N LYS A 46 1.41 -2.63 -1.25
CA LYS A 46 0.85 -3.22 -0.02
C LYS A 46 0.35 -4.65 -0.27
N PHE A 47 -0.23 -4.91 -1.42
CA PHE A 47 -0.75 -6.23 -1.79
C PHE A 47 0.39 -7.24 -1.99
N GLU A 48 1.47 -6.85 -2.66
CA GLU A 48 2.67 -7.67 -2.82
C GLU A 48 3.33 -7.99 -1.47
N LEU A 49 3.46 -6.98 -0.59
CA LEU A 49 3.98 -7.18 0.76
C LEU A 49 3.13 -8.17 1.55
N LEU A 50 1.80 -8.05 1.49
CA LEU A 50 0.89 -8.97 2.16
C LEU A 50 1.05 -10.41 1.65
N GLN A 51 1.10 -10.59 0.33
CA GLN A 51 1.32 -11.91 -0.28
C GLN A 51 2.64 -12.52 0.18
N ARG A 52 3.72 -11.72 0.19
CA ARG A 52 5.03 -12.18 0.66
C ARG A 52 5.00 -12.58 2.14
N SER A 53 4.41 -11.76 3.00
CA SER A 53 4.27 -12.08 4.43
C SER A 53 3.42 -13.31 4.68
N LEU A 54 2.39 -13.55 3.85
CA LEU A 54 1.59 -14.77 3.93
C LEU A 54 2.43 -16.01 3.58
N VAL A 55 3.18 -15.97 2.47
CA VAL A 55 4.06 -17.07 2.05
C VAL A 55 5.13 -17.34 3.10
N GLU A 56 5.75 -16.28 3.66
CA GLU A 56 6.70 -16.39 4.77
C GLU A 56 6.07 -17.06 6.00
N GLY A 57 4.87 -16.64 6.39
CA GLY A 57 4.13 -17.23 7.50
C GLY A 57 3.83 -18.72 7.29
N VAL A 58 3.34 -19.10 6.10
CA VAL A 58 3.06 -20.51 5.76
C VAL A 58 4.34 -21.33 5.79
N ASN A 59 5.42 -20.82 5.20
CA ASN A 59 6.72 -21.52 5.16
C ASN A 59 7.40 -21.59 6.54
N SER A 60 7.02 -20.74 7.50
CA SER A 60 7.56 -20.77 8.86
C SER A 60 7.09 -21.98 9.68
N GLY A 61 6.07 -22.70 9.19
CA GLY A 61 5.51 -23.88 9.84
C GLY A 61 4.65 -23.55 11.06
N GLU A 62 4.16 -24.60 11.72
CA GLU A 62 3.34 -24.44 12.93
C GLU A 62 4.19 -24.21 14.17
N SER A 63 3.77 -23.27 15.01
CA SER A 63 4.42 -23.02 16.29
C SER A 63 3.96 -24.05 17.33
N ASN A 64 4.92 -24.65 18.04
CA ASN A 64 4.64 -25.50 19.20
C ASN A 64 4.37 -24.70 20.48
N LYS A 65 4.50 -23.37 20.44
CA LYS A 65 4.30 -22.50 21.60
C LYS A 65 2.83 -22.15 21.78
N SER A 66 2.35 -22.24 23.01
CA SER A 66 1.04 -21.71 23.38
C SER A 66 1.05 -20.18 23.39
N PHE A 67 -0.14 -19.58 23.32
CA PHE A 67 -0.30 -18.13 23.36
C PHE A 67 0.35 -17.48 24.60
N SER A 68 0.23 -18.12 25.77
CA SER A 68 0.82 -17.60 27.01
C SER A 68 2.34 -17.59 26.99
N GLU A 69 2.97 -18.59 26.38
CA GLU A 69 4.42 -18.67 26.19
C GLU A 69 4.90 -17.58 25.24
N ILE A 70 4.21 -17.37 24.10
CA ILE A 70 4.52 -16.31 23.14
C ILE A 70 4.45 -14.92 23.80
N VAL A 71 3.38 -14.67 24.57
CA VAL A 71 3.21 -13.38 25.28
C VAL A 71 4.28 -13.18 26.35
N LYS A 72 4.65 -14.24 27.08
CA LYS A 72 5.69 -14.18 28.11
C LYS A 72 7.06 -13.86 27.49
N GLU A 73 7.40 -14.52 26.40
CA GLU A 73 8.63 -14.29 25.64
C GLU A 73 8.70 -12.84 25.12
N ALA A 74 7.66 -12.38 24.42
CA ALA A 74 7.58 -11.00 23.90
C ALA A 74 7.72 -9.94 25.01
N LYS A 75 7.11 -10.14 26.18
CA LYS A 75 7.26 -9.23 27.33
C LYS A 75 8.68 -9.19 27.87
N SER A 76 9.36 -10.33 27.90
CA SER A 76 10.74 -10.43 28.37
C SER A 76 11.73 -9.72 27.42
N GLU A 77 11.53 -9.84 26.11
CA GLU A 77 12.36 -9.13 25.11
C GLU A 77 12.18 -7.61 25.19
N ILE A 78 10.94 -7.13 25.36
CA ILE A 78 10.65 -5.70 25.52
C ILE A 78 11.29 -5.16 26.81
N HIS A 79 11.24 -5.91 27.91
CA HIS A 79 11.90 -5.51 29.16
C HIS A 79 13.44 -5.53 29.03
N GLY A 80 14.00 -6.52 28.36
CA GLY A 80 15.45 -6.61 28.11
C GLY A 80 16.00 -5.46 27.26
N ARG A 81 15.21 -4.94 26.31
CA ARG A 81 15.57 -3.76 25.49
C ARG A 81 15.55 -2.44 26.26
N LYS A 82 14.79 -2.31 27.35
CA LYS A 82 14.74 -1.07 28.16
C LYS A 82 15.90 -0.93 29.15
N ILE A 83 16.66 -2.00 29.38
CA ILE A 83 17.76 -2.06 30.36
C ILE A 83 19.14 -1.90 29.67
N LYS A 84 19.15 -1.79 28.34
CA LYS A 84 20.30 -1.32 27.54
C LYS A 84 20.07 0.12 27.11
#